data_AF-A0A455X3H4-F1
#
_entry.id   AF-A0A455X3H4-F1
#
_cell.length_a   1.000
_cell.length_b   1.000
_cell.length_c   1.000
_cell.angle_alpha   90.00
_cell.angle_beta   90.00
_cell.angle_gamma   90.00
#
_symmetry.space_group_name_H-M   'P 1'
#
loop_
_entity.id
_entity.type
_entity.pdbx_description
1 polymer ?
#
loop_
_entity_poly.entity_id
_entity_poly.type
_entity_poly.pdbx_seq_one_letter_code
_entity_poly.pdbx_strand_id
1 'polypeptide(L)' 'MNKLIQEIIIYLIVALSSLFIMSYAVHMLVGGLVSKKTEYLLIIITCIIGVVAIGFMAWDVAKRRKGLK' A
#
# COMPACT_ATOMS: atom_id res chain seq x y z
N MET A 1 -19.19 -10.11 -15.61
CA MET A 1 -18.52 -9.94 -14.30
C MET A 1 -19.26 -8.82 -13.54
N ASN A 2 -19.62 -9.01 -12.27
CA ASN A 2 -20.30 -7.96 -11.49
C ASN A 2 -19.39 -6.72 -11.37
N LYS A 3 -19.92 -5.51 -11.61
CA LYS A 3 -19.15 -4.25 -11.60
C LYS A 3 -18.36 -4.06 -10.30
N LEU A 4 -18.93 -4.47 -9.16
CA LEU A 4 -18.28 -4.41 -7.85
C LEU A 4 -17.05 -5.33 -7.76
N ILE A 5 -17.14 -6.53 -8.35
CA ILE A 5 -16.03 -7.50 -8.35
C ILE A 5 -14.87 -6.95 -9.20
N GLN A 6 -15.18 -6.34 -10.35
CA GLN A 6 -14.15 -5.72 -11.20
C GLN A 6 -13.41 -4.59 -10.45
N GLU A 7 -14.16 -3.75 -9.75
CA GLU A 7 -13.60 -2.63 -8.99
C GLU A 7 -12.68 -3.09 -7.86
N ILE A 8 -13.11 -4.10 -7.08
CA ILE A 8 -12.29 -4.68 -6.01
C ILE A 8 -10.98 -5.27 -6.57
N ILE A 9 -11.05 -6.00 -7.68
CA ILE A 9 -9.86 -6.58 -8.32
C ILE A 9 -8.88 -5.48 -8.74
N ILE A 10 -9.37 -4.42 -9.38
CA ILE A 10 -8.54 -3.29 -9.81
C ILE A 10 -7.87 -2.63 -8.60
N TYR A 11 -8.61 -2.36 -7.53
CA TYR A 11 -8.06 -1.76 -6.32
C TYR A 11 -7.02 -2.65 -5.63
N LEU A 12 -7.24 -3.96 -5.58
CA LEU A 12 -6.24 -4.89 -5.06
C LEU A 12 -4.96 -4.89 -5.88
N ILE A 13 -5.07 -4.92 -7.21
CA ILE A 13 -3.89 -4.87 -8.10
C ILE A 13 -3.12 -3.57 -7.90
N VAL A 14 -3.81 -2.44 -7.85
CA VAL A 14 -3.19 -1.12 -7.64
C VAL A 14 -2.55 -1.03 -6.25
N ALA A 15 -3.20 -1.54 -5.20
CA ALA A 15 -2.65 -1.53 -3.86
C ALA A 15 -1.36 -2.36 -3.77
N LEU A 16 -1.35 -3.57 -4.35
CA LEU A 16 -0.19 -4.44 -4.37
C LEU A 16 0.96 -3.82 -5.19
N SER A 17 0.69 -3.36 -6.41
CA SER A 17 1.72 -2.73 -7.24
C SER A 17 2.32 -1.50 -6.59
N SER A 18 1.50 -0.68 -5.93
CA SER A 18 1.98 0.50 -5.17
C SER A 18 2.90 0.11 -4.02
N LEU A 19 2.60 -0.97 -3.29
CA LEU A 19 3.46 -1.45 -2.20
C LEU A 19 4.80 -1.99 -2.73
N PHE A 20 4.80 -2.68 -3.86
CA PHE A 20 6.04 -3.13 -4.51
C PHE A 20 6.90 -1.95 -4.97
N ILE A 21 6.29 -0.95 -5.61
CA ILE A 21 6.99 0.27 -6.02
C ILE A 21 7.56 0.98 -4.80
N MET A 22 6.79 1.09 -3.70
CA MET A 22 7.26 1.70 -2.45
C MET A 22 8.48 0.97 -1.87
N SER A 23 8.42 -0.36 -1.79
CA SER A 23 9.55 -1.17 -1.33
C SER A 23 10.81 -0.92 -2.16
N TYR A 24 10.66 -0.92 -3.49
CA TYR A 24 11.76 -0.65 -4.41
C TYR A 24 12.28 0.78 -4.31
N ALA A 25 11.40 1.76 -4.09
CA ALA A 25 11.79 3.15 -3.87
C ALA A 25 12.65 3.31 -2.61
N VAL A 26 12.29 2.64 -1.51
CA VAL A 26 13.12 2.62 -0.29
C VAL A 26 14.46 1.93 -0.58
N HIS A 27 14.46 0.79 -1.27
CA HIS A 27 15.70 0.11 -1.68
C HIS A 27 16.61 1.02 -2.53
N MET A 28 16.07 1.75 -3.51
CA MET A 28 16.83 2.70 -4.31
C MET A 28 17.35 3.89 -3.48
N LEU A 29 16.58 4.33 -2.48
CA LEU A 29 16.93 5.49 -1.66
C LEU A 29 18.06 5.20 -0.67
N VAL A 30 18.03 4.03 -0.02
CA VAL A 30 18.97 3.70 1.08
C VAL A 30 19.87 2.50 0.77
N GLY A 31 19.69 1.86 -0.37
CA GLY A 31 20.45 0.69 -0.80
C GLY A 31 21.95 0.99 -0.87
N GLY A 32 22.74 0.19 -0.16
CA GLY A 32 24.18 0.38 -0.06
C GLY A 32 24.62 1.54 0.85
N LEU A 33 23.70 2.38 1.35
CA LEU A 33 23.98 3.44 2.32
C LEU A 33 23.84 2.98 3.77
N VAL A 34 23.11 1.88 4.01
CA VAL A 34 22.88 1.31 5.34
C VAL A 34 23.17 -0.20 5.36
N SER A 35 23.24 -0.77 6.56
CA SER A 35 23.34 -2.23 6.70
C SER A 35 22.10 -2.92 6.12
N LYS A 36 22.27 -4.13 5.58
CA LYS A 36 21.15 -4.93 5.04
C LYS A 36 19.98 -5.07 6.02
N LYS A 37 20.28 -5.24 7.30
CA LYS A 37 19.25 -5.35 8.35
C LYS A 37 18.44 -4.06 8.49
N THR A 38 19.12 -2.91 8.46
CA THR A 38 18.48 -1.58 8.53
C THR A 38 17.63 -1.33 7.29
N GLU A 39 18.13 -1.67 6.11
CA GLU A 39 17.41 -1.53 4.84
C GLU A 39 16.09 -2.31 4.84
N TYR A 40 16.13 -3.60 5.21
CA TYR A 40 14.92 -4.41 5.32
C TYR A 40 13.94 -3.86 6.36
N LEU A 41 14.44 -3.35 7.49
CA LEU A 41 13.61 -2.76 8.54
C LEU A 41 12.91 -1.49 8.03
N LEU A 42 13.60 -0.62 7.28
CA LEU A 42 13.01 0.57 6.66
C LEU A 42 11.95 0.19 5.62
N ILE A 43 12.22 -0.81 4.77
CA ILE A 43 11.26 -1.31 3.79
C ILE A 43 10.00 -1.82 4.49
N ILE A 44 10.15 -2.67 5.51
CA ILE A 44 9.03 -3.25 6.26
C ILE A 44 8.19 -2.16 6.92
N ILE A 45 8.82 -1.22 7.63
CA ILE A 45 8.10 -0.11 8.28
C ILE A 45 7.34 0.72 7.25
N THR A 46 7.98 1.07 6.14
CA THR A 46 7.36 1.89 5.09
C THR A 46 6.19 1.16 4.43
N CYS A 47 6.33 -0.14 4.15
CA CYS A 47 5.24 -0.95 3.63
C CYS A 47 4.08 -1.08 4.63
N ILE A 48 4.35 -1.23 5.94
CA ILE A 48 3.30 -1.26 6.97
C ILE A 48 2.53 0.06 6.98
N ILE A 49 3.22 1.20 6.96
CA ILE A 49 2.60 2.53 6.88
C ILE A 49 1.73 2.63 5.62
N GLY A 50 2.24 2.16 4.48
CA GLY A 50 1.50 2.11 3.22
C GLY A 50 0.22 1.28 3.32
N VAL A 51 0.28 0.07 3.90
CA VAL A 51 -0.87 -0.80 4.12
C VAL A 51 -1.92 -0.12 5.02
N VAL A 52 -1.48 0.51 6.11
CA VAL A 52 -2.37 1.23 7.03
C VAL A 52 -3.06 2.40 6.31
N ALA A 53 -2.32 3.18 5.52
CA ALA A 53 -2.88 4.29 4.76
C ALA A 53 -3.91 3.82 3.72
N ILE A 54 -3.58 2.79 2.93
CA ILE A 54 -4.49 2.20 1.94
C ILE A 54 -5.74 1.64 2.64
N GLY A 55 -5.56 0.94 3.77
CA GLY A 55 -6.67 0.40 4.57
C GLY A 55 -7.60 1.50 5.09
N PHE A 56 -7.04 2.61 5.58
CA PHE A 56 -7.80 3.78 6.01
C PHE A 56 -8.57 4.41 4.85
N MET A 57 -7.94 4.58 3.69
CA MET A 57 -8.60 5.10 2.49
C MET A 57 -9.73 4.18 2.01
N ALA A 58 -9.51 2.86 2.01
CA ALA A 58 -10.53 1.89 1.65
C ALA A 58 -11.72 1.93 2.62
N TRP A 59 -11.45 2.08 3.93
CA TRP A 59 -12.48 2.26 4.95
C TRP A 59 -13.26 3.57 4.77
N ASP A 60 -12.57 4.69 4.52
CA ASP A 60 -13.19 5.99 4.27
C ASP A 60 -14.12 5.94 3.04
N VAL A 61 -13.66 5.34 1.94
CA VAL A 61 -14.48 5.13 0.75
C VAL A 61 -15.71 4.26 1.06
N ALA A 62 -15.54 3.17 1.81
CA ALA A 62 -16.65 2.30 2.21
C ALA A 62 -17.65 3.01 3.12
N LYS A 63 -17.18 3.85 4.05
CA LYS A 63 -18.01 4.67 4.94
C LYS A 63 -18.84 5.68 4.14
N ARG A 64 -18.21 6.42 3.23
CA ARG A 64 -18.87 7.40 2.35
C ARG A 64 -19.90 6.75 1.43
N ARG A 65 -19.62 5.57 0.89
CA ARG A 65 -20.58 4.79 0.09
C ARG A 65 -21.83 4.37 0.87
N LYS A 66 -21.72 4.19 2.18
CA LYS A 66 -22.85 3.89 3.07
C LYS A 66 -23.65 5.13 3.48
N GLY A 67 -23.31 6.32 2.99
CA GLY A 67 -23.97 7.59 3.36
C GLY A 67 -23.65 8.06 4.79
N LEU A 68 -22.70 7.42 5.47
CA LEU A 68 -22.24 7.81 6.79
C LEU A 68 -21.21 8.93 6.64
N LYS A 69 -21.58 10.16 7.00
CA LYS A 69 -20.65 11.31 7.07
C LYS A 69 -19.56 11.03 8.10
#